data_AF-W4USQ4-F1
#
_entry.id   AF-W4USQ4-F1
#
_cell.length_a   1.000
_cell.length_b   1.000
_cell.length_c   1.000
_cell.angle_alpha   90.00
_cell.angle_beta   90.00
_cell.angle_gamma   90.00
#
_symmetry.space_group_name_H-M   'P 1'
#
loop_
_entity.id
_entity.type
_entity.pdbx_description
1 polymer ?
#
loop_
_entity_poly.entity_id
_entity_poly.type
_entity_poly.pdbx_seq_one_letter_code
_entity_poly.pdbx_strand_id
1 'polypeptide(L)'
;MNKKLAELKNKFAYLIDKVDGLRAEVKELGLVPESTYLYMQGHHVMDNVVLKLLNPVCTVLRREREEEIKRLAEHEEQYRNELTSYQNSQVDVEIMLKKNMAYKRLYHYEWLREDVHEFLTK
;
A
#
# COMPACT_ATOMS: atom_id res chain seq x y z
N MET A 1 6.51 14.99 -17.32
CA MET A 1 5.08 14.71 -17.57
C MET A 1 4.47 15.58 -18.67
N ASN A 2 4.64 16.90 -18.65
CA ASN A 2 3.91 17.82 -19.54
C ASN A 2 4.20 17.70 -21.05
N LYS A 3 5.44 17.38 -21.46
CA LYS A 3 5.78 17.24 -22.88
C LYS A 3 5.01 16.10 -23.56
N LYS A 4 4.90 14.94 -22.90
CA LYS A 4 4.21 13.78 -23.47
C LYS A 4 2.71 13.99 -23.56
N LEU A 5 2.13 14.65 -22.56
CA LEU A 5 0.72 15.02 -22.58
C LEU A 5 0.42 16.00 -23.71
N ALA A 6 1.28 17.00 -23.94
CA ALA A 6 1.13 17.94 -25.05
C ALA A 6 1.23 17.26 -26.42
N GLU A 7 2.19 16.33 -26.59
CA GLU A 7 2.30 15.52 -27.81
C GLU A 7 1.01 14.70 -28.08
N LEU A 8 0.46 14.05 -27.05
CA LEU A 8 -0.75 13.25 -27.17
C LEU A 8 -1.98 14.10 -27.50
N LYS A 9 -2.13 15.27 -26.84
CA LYS A 9 -3.23 16.21 -27.13
C LYS A 9 -3.19 16.71 -28.57
N ASN A 10 -2.00 17.04 -29.08
CA ASN A 10 -1.84 17.48 -30.48
C ASN A 10 -2.12 16.34 -31.47
N LYS A 11 -1.58 15.14 -31.21
CA LYS A 11 -1.73 14.00 -32.13
C LYS A 11 -3.15 13.42 -32.16
N PHE A 12 -3.88 13.53 -31.05
CA PHE A 12 -5.21 12.94 -30.87
C PHE A 12 -6.25 13.97 -30.46
N ALA A 13 -6.21 15.17 -31.06
CA ALA A 13 -7.13 16.26 -30.73
C ALA A 13 -8.62 15.85 -30.82
N TYR A 14 -8.96 14.97 -31.77
CA TYR A 14 -10.30 14.41 -31.96
C TYR A 14 -10.81 13.52 -30.82
N LEU A 15 -9.94 13.13 -29.87
CA LEU A 15 -10.32 12.35 -28.69
C LEU A 15 -10.53 13.23 -27.45
N ILE A 16 -10.19 14.52 -27.49
CA ILE A 16 -10.25 15.39 -26.30
C ILE A 16 -11.66 15.41 -25.71
N ASP A 17 -12.67 15.70 -26.53
CA ASP A 17 -14.06 15.75 -26.08
C ASP A 17 -14.55 14.40 -25.53
N LYS A 18 -14.09 13.28 -26.12
CA LYS A 18 -14.41 11.93 -25.63
C LYS A 18 -13.75 11.64 -24.29
N VAL A 19 -12.50 12.06 -24.10
CA VAL A 19 -11.77 11.89 -22.84
C VAL A 19 -12.39 12.76 -21.73
N ASP A 20 -12.83 13.98 -22.06
CA ASP A 20 -13.51 14.84 -21.11
C ASP A 20 -14.92 14.34 -20.76
N GLY A 21 -15.64 13.74 -21.73
CA GLY A 21 -16.88 13.01 -21.46
C GLY A 21 -16.67 11.82 -20.51
N LEU A 22 -15.66 10.99 -20.78
CA LEU A 22 -15.30 9.85 -19.94
C LEU A 22 -14.96 10.26 -18.50
N ARG A 23 -14.33 11.43 -18.31
CA ARG A 23 -14.05 11.97 -16.97
C ARG A 23 -15.34 12.15 -16.15
N ALA A 24 -16.43 12.61 -16.79
CA ALA A 24 -17.71 12.78 -16.10
C ALA A 24 -18.34 11.43 -15.74
N GLU A 25 -18.39 10.50 -16.70
CA GLU A 25 -18.92 9.14 -16.51
C GLU A 25 -18.20 8.40 -15.37
N VAL A 26 -16.87 8.46 -15.37
CA VAL A 26 -16.03 7.79 -14.36
C VAL A 26 -16.21 8.40 -12.97
N LYS A 27 -16.50 9.71 -12.89
CA LYS A 27 -16.86 10.37 -11.62
C LYS A 27 -18.21 9.89 -11.11
N GLU A 28 -19.20 9.69 -11.98
CA GLU A 28 -20.52 9.13 -11.63
C GLU A 28 -20.42 7.69 -11.14
N LEU A 29 -19.45 6.92 -11.66
CA LEU A 29 -19.12 5.58 -11.17
C LEU A 29 -18.40 5.57 -9.82
N GLY A 30 -18.21 6.73 -9.19
CA GLY A 30 -17.61 6.86 -7.87
C GLY A 30 -16.09 6.97 -7.88
N LEU A 31 -15.42 7.17 -9.02
CA LEU A 31 -13.98 7.45 -9.06
C LEU A 31 -13.69 8.91 -8.72
N VAL A 32 -13.54 9.19 -7.43
CA VAL A 32 -13.17 10.51 -6.88
C VAL A 32 -11.86 10.39 -6.09
N PRO A 33 -11.14 11.49 -5.80
CA PRO A 33 -9.86 11.43 -5.08
C PRO A 33 -9.90 10.61 -3.79
N GLU A 34 -11.03 10.60 -3.10
CA GLU A 34 -11.25 9.90 -1.82
C GLU A 34 -11.35 8.37 -1.99
N SER A 35 -11.90 7.91 -3.13
CA SER A 35 -12.20 6.49 -3.40
C SER A 35 -11.32 5.89 -4.49
N THR A 36 -10.52 6.71 -5.21
CA THR A 36 -9.78 6.27 -6.40
C THR A 36 -8.84 5.11 -6.14
N TYR A 37 -8.38 4.94 -4.90
CA TYR A 37 -7.51 3.82 -4.51
C TYR A 37 -8.22 2.47 -4.53
N LEU A 38 -9.55 2.45 -4.40
CA LEU A 38 -10.36 1.23 -4.50
C LEU A 38 -10.38 0.65 -5.92
N TYR A 39 -10.13 1.48 -6.92
CA TYR A 39 -10.08 1.09 -8.33
C TYR A 39 -8.67 0.77 -8.81
N MET A 40 -7.66 0.97 -7.95
CA MET A 40 -6.31 0.52 -8.20
C MET A 40 -6.17 -0.94 -7.81
N GLN A 41 -5.38 -1.69 -8.58
CA GLN A 41 -5.09 -3.08 -8.21
C GLN A 41 -4.37 -3.10 -6.85
N GLY A 42 -4.92 -3.84 -5.88
CA GLY A 42 -4.44 -3.79 -4.49
C GLY A 42 -2.95 -4.07 -4.33
N HIS A 43 -2.39 -4.98 -5.15
CA HIS A 43 -0.95 -5.27 -5.12
C HIS A 43 -0.09 -4.10 -5.64
N HIS A 44 -0.57 -3.30 -6.61
CA HIS A 44 0.17 -2.12 -7.08
C HIS A 44 0.32 -1.07 -5.98
N VAL A 45 -0.73 -0.82 -5.20
CA VAL A 45 -0.69 0.11 -4.06
C VAL A 45 0.27 -0.42 -2.98
N MET A 46 0.20 -1.73 -2.70
CA MET A 46 1.11 -2.39 -1.77
C MET A 46 2.57 -2.19 -2.20
N ASP A 47 2.92 -2.57 -3.43
CA ASP A 47 4.30 -2.66 -3.90
C ASP A 47 4.94 -1.29 -4.14
N ASN A 48 4.17 -0.33 -4.68
CA ASN A 48 4.70 0.95 -5.13
C ASN A 48 4.57 2.07 -4.09
N VAL A 49 3.69 1.91 -3.10
CA VAL A 49 3.46 2.93 -2.07
C VAL A 49 3.76 2.38 -0.69
N VAL A 50 3.02 1.37 -0.25
CA VAL A 50 3.06 0.89 1.14
C VAL A 50 4.43 0.31 1.49
N LEU A 51 4.93 -0.66 0.72
CA LEU A 51 6.22 -1.30 0.98
C LEU A 51 7.40 -0.34 0.72
N LYS A 52 7.28 0.61 -0.22
CA LYS A 52 8.30 1.64 -0.45
C LYS A 52 8.48 2.56 0.76
N LEU A 53 7.40 2.83 1.49
CA LEU A 53 7.44 3.62 2.72
C LEU A 53 7.87 2.78 3.92
N LEU A 54 7.37 1.56 4.06
CA LEU A 54 7.61 0.73 5.25
C LEU A 54 8.97 0.04 5.25
N ASN A 55 9.47 -0.43 4.12
CA ASN A 55 10.75 -1.15 4.07
C ASN A 55 11.91 -0.33 4.66
N PRO A 56 12.11 0.95 4.29
CA PRO A 56 13.16 1.77 4.90
C PRO A 56 13.00 1.90 6.42
N VAL A 57 11.77 2.10 6.91
CA VAL A 57 11.48 2.20 8.34
C VAL A 57 11.83 0.91 9.06
N CYS A 58 11.37 -0.24 8.55
CA CYS A 58 11.70 -1.55 9.10
C CYS A 58 13.21 -1.84 9.07
N THR A 59 13.91 -1.44 8.02
CA THR A 59 15.37 -1.57 7.93
C THR A 59 16.08 -0.77 9.01
N VAL A 60 15.67 0.49 9.24
CA VAL A 60 16.26 1.33 10.30
C VAL A 60 16.00 0.72 11.67
N LEU A 61 14.76 0.35 11.98
CA LEU A 61 14.39 -0.27 13.26
C LEU A 61 15.14 -1.58 13.52
N ARG A 62 15.33 -2.40 12.47
CA ARG A 62 16.14 -3.63 12.57
C ARG A 62 17.58 -3.32 12.92
N ARG A 63 18.18 -2.36 12.22
CA ARG A 63 19.56 -1.95 12.46
C ARG A 63 19.75 -1.36 13.85
N GLU A 64 18.85 -0.50 14.31
CA GLU A 64 18.88 0.06 15.67
C GLU A 64 18.87 -1.05 16.72
N ARG A 65 18.06 -2.10 16.50
CA ARG A 65 18.00 -3.24 17.40
C ARG A 65 19.27 -4.09 17.38
N GLU A 66 19.85 -4.31 16.21
CA GLU A 66 21.14 -5.03 16.09
C GLU A 66 22.29 -4.23 16.74
N GLU A 67 22.31 -2.91 16.59
CA GLU A 67 23.27 -2.02 17.24
C GLU A 67 23.09 -2.03 18.77
N GLU A 68 21.85 -2.09 19.27
CA GLU A 68 21.55 -2.24 20.69
C GLU A 68 22.05 -3.58 21.24
N ILE A 69 21.77 -4.70 20.56
CA ILE A 69 22.28 -6.03 20.93
C ILE A 69 23.81 -6.00 21.01
N LYS A 70 24.47 -5.40 20.02
CA LYS A 70 25.94 -5.25 20.00
C LYS A 70 26.46 -4.42 21.17
N ARG A 71 25.76 -3.34 21.53
CA ARG A 71 26.16 -2.44 22.62
C ARG A 71 26.01 -3.10 24.00
N LEU A 72 25.02 -3.98 24.17
CA LEU A 72 24.71 -4.63 25.44
C LEU A 72 25.49 -5.92 25.69
N ALA A 73 26.01 -6.57 24.65
CA ALA A 73 26.74 -7.81 24.80
C ALA A 73 28.11 -7.59 25.48
N GLU A 74 28.37 -8.32 26.56
CA GLU A 74 29.65 -8.28 27.28
C GLU A 74 30.70 -9.15 26.60
N HIS A 75 30.26 -10.21 25.91
CA HIS A 75 31.10 -11.21 25.26
C HIS A 75 30.58 -11.58 23.86
N GLU A 76 31.49 -12.06 23.01
CA GLU A 76 31.17 -12.39 21.61
C GLU A 76 30.14 -13.53 21.49
N GLU A 77 30.16 -14.52 22.39
CA GLU A 77 29.19 -15.61 22.40
C GLU A 77 27.77 -15.10 22.70
N GLN A 78 27.62 -14.21 23.69
CA GLN A 78 26.35 -13.59 24.01
C GLN A 78 25.82 -12.78 22.82
N TYR A 79 26.68 -11.97 22.20
CA TYR A 79 26.32 -11.20 21.01
C TYR A 79 25.77 -12.09 19.89
N ARG A 80 26.48 -13.18 19.57
CA ARG A 80 26.04 -14.13 18.53
C ARG A 80 24.71 -14.79 18.87
N ASN A 81 24.51 -15.18 20.13
CA ASN A 81 23.29 -15.83 20.57
C ASN A 81 22.09 -14.88 20.48
N GLU A 82 22.22 -13.66 20.99
CA GLU A 82 21.16 -12.66 20.95
C GLU A 82 20.84 -12.19 19.52
N LEU A 83 21.87 -11.95 18.69
CA LEU A 83 21.66 -11.58 17.29
C LEU A 83 20.92 -12.69 16.54
N THR A 84 21.33 -13.95 16.72
CA THR A 84 20.67 -15.10 16.09
C THR A 84 19.23 -15.23 16.56
N SER A 85 18.98 -15.09 17.87
CA SER A 85 17.63 -15.12 18.45
C SER A 85 16.74 -14.02 17.86
N TYR A 86 17.27 -12.80 17.76
CA TYR A 86 16.56 -11.68 17.14
C TYR A 86 16.22 -11.97 15.69
N GLN A 87 17.20 -12.35 14.86
CA GLN A 87 16.99 -12.66 13.45
C GLN A 87 15.95 -13.77 13.23
N ASN A 88 15.97 -14.82 14.06
CA ASN A 88 14.98 -15.90 14.01
C ASN A 88 13.57 -15.46 14.40
N SER A 89 13.45 -14.40 15.21
CA SER A 89 12.16 -13.82 15.59
C SER A 89 11.58 -12.85 14.56
N GLN A 90 12.38 -12.43 13.57
CA GLN A 90 11.94 -11.47 12.56
C GLN A 90 10.99 -12.12 11.55
N VAL A 91 9.99 -11.36 11.12
CA VAL A 91 9.12 -11.72 9.99
C VAL A 91 9.08 -10.57 8.99
N ASP A 92 8.90 -10.89 7.72
CA ASP A 92 8.72 -9.91 6.67
C ASP A 92 7.45 -9.05 6.94
N VAL A 93 7.58 -7.75 6.72
CA VAL A 93 6.48 -6.79 6.89
C VAL A 93 5.32 -7.10 5.94
N GLU A 94 5.60 -7.60 4.74
CA GLU A 94 4.56 -7.98 3.78
C GLU A 94 3.69 -9.12 4.32
N ILE A 95 4.32 -10.12 4.95
CA ILE A 95 3.60 -11.24 5.58
C ILE A 95 2.75 -10.75 6.75
N MET A 96 3.28 -9.82 7.54
CA MET A 96 2.54 -9.23 8.66
C MET A 96 1.33 -8.43 8.18
N LEU A 97 1.46 -7.66 7.10
CA LEU A 97 0.36 -6.90 6.50
C LEU A 97 -0.74 -7.82 5.95
N LYS A 98 -0.39 -8.94 5.33
CA LYS A 98 -1.37 -9.93 4.85
C LYS A 98 -2.21 -10.55 5.97
N LYS A 99 -1.64 -10.67 7.17
CA LYS A 99 -2.34 -11.17 8.37
C LYS A 99 -3.16 -10.09 9.08
N ASN A 100 -3.02 -8.83 8.68
CA ASN A 100 -3.69 -7.72 9.32
C ASN A 100 -5.18 -7.71 8.94
N MET A 101 -6.04 -7.95 9.93
CA MET A 101 -7.49 -7.95 9.75
C MET A 101 -8.15 -6.62 10.16
N ALA A 102 -7.36 -5.57 10.40
CA ALA A 102 -7.89 -4.27 10.85
C ALA A 102 -8.74 -3.58 9.78
N TYR A 103 -8.61 -3.98 8.51
CA TYR A 103 -9.45 -3.49 7.42
C TYR A 103 -10.96 -3.67 7.72
N LYS A 104 -11.33 -4.67 8.53
CA LYS A 104 -12.71 -4.92 8.96
C LYS A 104 -13.31 -3.79 9.81
N ARG A 105 -12.47 -2.91 10.37
CA ARG A 105 -12.91 -1.74 11.16
C ARG A 105 -13.02 -0.46 10.31
N LEU A 106 -12.66 -0.53 9.03
CA LEU A 106 -12.71 0.63 8.14
C LEU A 106 -14.15 0.85 7.67
N TYR A 107 -14.54 2.12 7.55
CA TYR A 107 -15.83 2.51 6.99
C TYR A 107 -16.12 1.83 5.64
N HIS A 108 -15.12 1.77 4.75
CA HIS A 108 -15.25 1.12 3.45
C HIS A 108 -15.61 -0.37 3.51
N TYR A 109 -15.21 -1.08 4.57
CA TYR A 109 -15.58 -2.49 4.74
C TYR A 109 -17.05 -2.64 5.12
N GLU A 110 -17.55 -1.81 6.03
CA GLU A 110 -18.96 -1.80 6.40
C GLU A 110 -19.83 -1.33 5.23
N TRP A 111 -19.42 -0.29 4.52
CA TRP A 111 -20.13 0.18 3.33
C TRP A 111 -20.25 -0.92 2.25
N LEU A 112 -19.16 -1.63 1.95
CA LEU A 112 -19.21 -2.77 1.02
C LEU A 112 -20.16 -3.88 1.50
N ARG A 113 -20.23 -4.12 2.82
CA ARG A 113 -21.14 -5.12 3.38
C ARG A 113 -22.61 -4.71 3.22
N GLU A 114 -22.91 -3.43 3.42
CA GLU A 114 -24.25 -2.86 3.20
C GLU A 114 -24.66 -2.99 1.73
N ASP A 115 -23.79 -2.58 0.80
CA ASP A 115 -24.05 -2.68 -0.65
C ASP A 115 -24.30 -4.13 -1.09
N VAL A 116 -23.49 -5.08 -0.61
CA VAL A 116 -23.67 -6.51 -0.90
C VAL A 116 -24.97 -7.03 -0.30
N HIS A 117 -25.35 -6.59 0.90
CA HIS A 117 -26.60 -6.98 1.54
C HIS A 117 -27.81 -6.46 0.75
N GLU A 118 -27.79 -5.19 0.33
CA GLU A 118 -28.84 -4.60 -0.50
C GLU A 118 -28.97 -5.36 -1.83
N PHE A 119 -27.85 -5.67 -2.48
CA PHE A 119 -27.83 -6.42 -3.73
C PHE A 119 -28.44 -7.81 -3.62
N LEU A 120 -28.21 -8.52 -2.51
CA LEU A 120 -28.73 -9.87 -2.29
C LEU A 120 -30.19 -9.92 -1.81
N THR A 121 -30.71 -8.80 -1.30
CA THR A 121 -32.10 -8.69 -0.78
C THR A 121 -33.07 -8.08 -1.80
N LYS A 122 -32.54 -7.53 -2.90
CA LYS A 122 -33.29 -7.18 -4.13
C LYS A 122 -33.55 -8.42 -4.99
#